data_AF-A0A7Y1SYJ9-F1
#
_entry.id   AF-A0A7Y1SYJ9-F1
#
_cell.length_a   1.000
_cell.length_b   1.000
_cell.length_c   1.000
_cell.angle_alpha   90.00
_cell.angle_beta   90.00
_cell.angle_gamma   90.00
#
_symmetry.space_group_name_H-M   'P 1'
#
loop_
_entity.id
_entity.type
_entity.pdbx_description
1 polymer ?
#
loop_
_entity_poly.entity_id
_entity_poly.type
_entity_poly.pdbx_seq_one_letter_code
_entity_poly.pdbx_strand_id
1 'polypeptide(L)' 'MTSTFRVEELATATGLAVDTIRYYQSRGLLDPPTREGRTAVYNETH' A
#
# COMPACT_ATOMS: atom_id res chain seq x y z
N MET A 1 9.63 2.36 15.23
CA MET A 1 8.22 1.94 15.07
C MET A 1 7.87 2.22 13.64
N THR A 2 7.87 1.20 12.77
CA THR A 2 7.54 1.39 11.35
C THR A 2 6.03 1.61 11.26
N SER A 3 5.60 2.73 10.70
CA SER A 3 4.17 2.99 10.56
C SER A 3 3.60 2.08 9.48
N THR A 4 2.57 1.31 9.82
CA THR A 4 1.85 0.45 8.88
C THR A 4 0.57 1.14 8.41
N PHE A 5 0.32 1.10 7.10
CA PHE A 5 -0.79 1.75 6.42
C PHE A 5 -1.61 0.73 5.64
N ARG A 6 -2.93 0.75 5.76
CA ARG A 6 -3.81 0.11 4.78
C ARG A 6 -3.75 0.86 3.46
N VAL A 7 -4.23 0.23 2.38
CA VAL A 7 -4.23 0.87 1.04
C VAL A 7 -4.97 2.22 1.02
N GLU A 8 -6.01 2.38 1.82
CA GLU A 8 -6.80 3.62 1.96
C GLU A 8 -6.01 4.71 2.72
N GLU A 9 -5.25 4.31 3.73
CA GLU A 9 -4.40 5.20 4.51
C GLU A 9 -3.18 5.62 3.70
N LEU A 10 -2.58 4.70 2.93
CA LEU A 10 -1.50 5.00 2.00
C LEU A 10 -1.95 5.96 0.90
N ALA A 11 -3.15 5.77 0.35
CA ALA A 11 -3.76 6.68 -0.61
C ALA A 11 -3.88 8.10 -0.04
N THR A 12 -4.38 8.21 1.19
CA THR A 12 -4.51 9.50 1.89
C THR A 12 -3.15 10.13 2.16
N ALA A 13 -2.17 9.35 2.61
CA ALA A 13 -0.83 9.84 2.95
C ALA A 13 -0.03 10.30 1.72
N THR A 14 -0.20 9.64 0.58
CA THR A 14 0.53 9.94 -0.67
C THR A 14 -0.22 10.92 -1.59
N GLY A 15 -1.51 11.16 -1.32
CA GLY A 15 -2.40 11.91 -2.21
C GLY A 15 -2.75 11.15 -3.50
N LEU A 16 -2.46 9.85 -3.58
CA LEU A 16 -2.79 9.01 -4.72
C LEU A 16 -4.15 8.34 -4.54
N ALA A 17 -4.81 8.00 -5.64
CA ALA A 17 -5.99 7.15 -5.59
C ALA A 17 -5.62 5.70 -5.24
N VAL A 18 -6.51 5.00 -4.53
CA VAL A 18 -6.36 3.56 -4.23
C VAL A 18 -6.15 2.74 -5.51
N ASP A 19 -6.85 3.09 -6.58
CA ASP A 19 -6.72 2.41 -7.87
C ASP A 19 -5.34 2.59 -8.51
N THR A 20 -4.72 3.76 -8.34
CA THR A 20 -3.34 4.01 -8.79
C THR A 20 -2.35 3.13 -8.04
N ILE A 21 -2.52 2.97 -6.72
CA ILE A 21 -1.68 2.09 -5.90
C ILE A 21 -1.84 0.63 -6.35
N ARG A 22 -3.09 0.16 -6.54
CA ARG A 22 -3.36 -1.19 -7.04
C ARG A 22 -2.84 -1.39 -8.46
N TYR A 23 -2.89 -0.36 -9.30
CA TYR A 23 -2.30 -0.37 -10.62
C TYR A 23 -0.80 -0.63 -10.53
N TYR A 24 -0.06 0.12 -9.71
CA TYR A 24 1.38 -0.12 -9.50
C TYR A 24 1.68 -1.49 -8.92
N GLN A 25 0.90 -1.95 -7.94
CA GLN A 25 1.00 -3.30 -7.39
C GLN A 25 0.84 -4.37 -8.48
N SER A 26 -0.20 -4.26 -9.31
CA SER A 26 -0.47 -5.23 -10.40
C SER A 26 0.61 -5.26 -11.47
N ARG A 27 1.34 -4.15 -11.64
CA ARG A 27 2.46 -4.01 -12.59
C ARG A 27 3.81 -4.40 -11.97
N GLY A 28 3.85 -4.74 -10.68
CA GLY A 28 5.09 -5.04 -9.96
C GLY A 28 6.00 -3.82 -9.77
N LEU A 29 5.44 -2.61 -9.85
CA LEU A 29 6.17 -1.35 -9.68
C LEU A 29 6.24 -0.91 -8.21
N LEU A 30 5.47 -1.56 -7.35
CA LEU A 30 5.43 -1.32 -5.93
C LEU A 30 5.67 -2.66 -5.22
N ASP A 31 6.51 -2.63 -4.19
CA ASP A 31 6.83 -3.83 -3.44
C ASP A 31 5.54 -4.45 -2.85
N PRO A 32 5.39 -5.77 -2.90
CA PRO A 32 4.15 -6.42 -2.51
C PRO A 32 3.84 -6.14 -1.03
N PRO A 33 2.61 -5.72 -0.69
CA PRO A 33 2.26 -5.42 0.69
C PRO A 33 2.37 -6.66 1.57
N THR A 34 2.66 -6.43 2.84
CA THR A 34 2.52 -7.45 3.87
C THR A 34 1.04 -7.79 4.07
N ARG A 35 0.72 -9.08 4.26
CA ARG A 35 -0.67 -9.51 4.51
C ARG A 35 -0.88 -9.72 6.00
N GLU A 36 -1.77 -8.92 6.59
CA GLU A 36 -2.30 -9.14 7.93
C GLU A 36 -3.72 -9.71 7.83
N GLY A 37 -3.83 -11.03 7.90
CA GLY A 37 -5.08 -11.74 7.68
C GLY A 37 -5.60 -11.57 6.24
N ARG A 38 -6.71 -10.85 6.08
CA ARG A 38 -7.32 -10.54 4.76
C ARG A 38 -6.95 -9.15 4.24
N THR A 39 -6.14 -8.39 4.97
CA THR A 39 -5.82 -7.00 4.66
C THR A 39 -4.39 -6.88 4.14
N ALA A 40 -4.22 -6.12 3.05
CA ALA A 40 -2.91 -5.70 2.57
C ALA A 40 -2.46 -4.46 3.35
N VAL A 41 -1.25 -4.53 3.90
CA VAL A 41 -0.65 -3.49 4.74
C VAL A 41 0.69 -3.08 4.14
N TYR A 42 0.86 -1.79 3.97
CA TYR A 42 2.04 -1.10 3.50
C TYR A 42 2.78 -0.49 4.69
N ASN A 43 4.02 -0.11 4.49
CA ASN A 43 4.86 0.55 5.47
C ASN A 43 5.85 1.43 4.71
N GLU A 44 6.73 2.09 5.44
CA GLU A 44 7.74 3.01 4.90
C GLU A 44 8.73 2.39 3.89
N THR A 45 8.76 1.05 3.77
CA THR A 45 9.64 0.33 2.83
C THR A 45 8.99 -0.01 1.50
N HIS A 46 7.67 0.15 1.36
CA HIS A 46 6.95 -0.05 0.10
C HIS A 46 6.76 1.27 -0.65
#